data_AF-A0A938B5Z8-F1
#
_entry.id   AF-A0A938B5Z8-F1
#
_cell.length_a   1.000
_cell.length_b   1.000
_cell.length_c   1.000
_cell.angle_alpha   90.00
_cell.angle_beta   90.00
_cell.angle_gamma   90.00
#
_symmetry.space_group_name_H-M   'P 1'
#
loop_
_entity.id
_entity.type
_entity.pdbx_description
1 polymer ?
#
loop_
_entity_poly.entity_id
_entity_poly.type
_entity_poly.pdbx_seq_one_letter_code
_entity_poly.pdbx_strand_id
1 'polypeptide(L)'
;MSPRVSSVAARLLSDTYLQAQPGTYILVLAARTHTVVRIGRFGVLDVQPGWYFYVGSARGPGGVRARVAHHQVPTLRPHWHMDYLRTVTRLEAVWYIYDSVHWEHVWAEVLGQWPGVSVPLPGFGASDCACPSHLYFAPRRLAGRAIRHELQHAMPSYIGETAARSGCSRAHATRPQKG
;
A
#
# COMPACT_ATOMS: atom_id res chain seq x y z
N MET A 1 -5.45 22.48 21.12
CA MET A 1 -5.71 21.03 21.18
C MET A 1 -5.58 20.47 19.77
N SER A 2 -4.42 19.91 19.43
CA SER A 2 -4.12 19.37 18.09
C SER A 2 -4.49 17.88 18.03
N PRO A 3 -5.10 17.36 16.96
CA PRO A 3 -5.44 15.94 16.90
C PRO A 3 -4.16 15.12 16.69
N ARG A 4 -3.88 14.23 17.64
CA ARG A 4 -2.86 13.17 17.52
C ARG A 4 -3.27 12.22 16.39
N VAL A 5 -2.35 11.87 15.49
CA VAL A 5 -2.62 10.84 14.47
C VAL A 5 -1.52 9.78 14.53
N SER A 6 -1.86 8.65 15.15
CA SER A 6 -1.03 7.44 15.26
C SER A 6 -1.44 6.37 14.23
N SER A 7 -0.45 5.58 13.81
CA SER A 7 -0.52 4.24 13.22
C SER A 7 -0.78 4.10 11.71
N VAL A 8 0.06 3.26 11.07
CA VAL A 8 -0.09 2.72 9.70
C VAL A 8 -1.38 1.89 9.61
N ALA A 9 -2.57 2.47 9.51
CA ALA A 9 -3.81 1.70 9.53
C ALA A 9 -4.07 1.00 8.18
N ALA A 10 -4.13 -0.33 8.17
CA ALA A 10 -4.76 -1.10 7.09
C ALA A 10 -6.27 -1.11 7.36
N ARG A 11 -7.06 -0.27 6.66
CA ARG A 11 -8.53 -0.28 6.74
C ARG A 11 -9.16 -0.35 5.34
N LEU A 12 -10.27 -1.08 5.27
CA LEU A 12 -11.14 -1.23 4.09
C LEU A 12 -11.71 0.13 3.67
N LEU A 13 -11.71 0.35 2.35
CA LEU A 13 -11.97 1.61 1.65
C LEU A 13 -13.35 2.20 1.98
N SER A 14 -13.38 3.24 2.81
CA SER A 14 -14.38 4.29 2.72
C SER A 14 -13.64 5.62 2.76
N ASP A 15 -13.88 6.47 1.77
CA ASP A 15 -13.23 7.79 1.59
C ASP A 15 -13.30 8.70 2.83
N THR A 16 -14.23 8.42 3.73
CA THR A 16 -14.57 9.23 4.90
C THR A 16 -13.45 9.33 5.95
N TYR A 17 -12.41 8.48 5.90
CA TYR A 17 -11.37 8.44 6.95
C TYR A 17 -9.99 8.97 6.55
N LEU A 18 -9.71 9.24 5.27
CA LEU A 18 -8.41 9.77 4.86
C LEU A 18 -8.37 11.30 5.00
N GLN A 19 -7.28 11.82 5.55
CA GLN A 19 -7.02 13.25 5.69
C GLN A 19 -6.23 13.77 4.49
N ALA A 20 -6.48 15.05 4.14
CA ALA A 20 -5.68 15.76 3.15
C ALA A 20 -4.34 16.22 3.75
N GLN A 21 -3.45 15.27 3.97
CA GLN A 21 -2.11 15.49 4.50
C GLN A 21 -1.06 14.85 3.60
N PRO A 22 0.16 15.41 3.54
CA PRO A 22 1.27 14.78 2.85
C PRO A 22 1.61 13.43 3.48
N GLY A 23 2.20 12.54 2.69
CA GLY A 23 2.64 11.25 3.19
C GLY A 23 3.08 10.26 2.12
N THR A 24 3.38 9.06 2.58
CA THR A 24 3.74 7.89 1.75
C THR A 24 2.64 6.85 1.87
N TYR A 25 2.34 6.16 0.77
CA TYR A 25 1.34 5.11 0.71
C TYR A 25 1.79 3.90 -0.10
N ILE A 26 1.18 2.75 0.18
CA ILE A 26 1.24 1.53 -0.62
C ILE A 26 -0.18 1.19 -1.06
N LEU A 27 -0.40 1.09 -2.36
CA LEU A 27 -1.60 0.46 -2.91
C LEU A 27 -1.40 -1.04 -2.90
N VAL A 28 -2.31 -1.77 -2.26
CA VAL A 28 -2.34 -3.24 -2.27
C VAL A 28 -3.41 -3.69 -3.25
N LEU A 29 -2.97 -4.35 -4.31
CA LEU A 29 -3.78 -4.64 -5.48
C LEU A 29 -3.83 -6.15 -5.71
N ALA A 30 -4.95 -6.66 -6.18
CA ALA A 30 -5.10 -8.05 -6.60
C ALA A 30 -5.36 -8.15 -8.10
N ALA A 31 -4.60 -9.00 -8.79
CA ALA A 31 -4.90 -9.48 -10.13
C ALA A 31 -5.48 -10.90 -10.02
N ARG A 32 -6.64 -11.15 -10.62
CA ARG A 32 -7.31 -12.45 -10.56
C ARG A 32 -7.02 -13.33 -11.78
N THR A 33 -6.68 -12.69 -12.89
CA THR A 33 -6.47 -13.35 -14.17
C THR A 33 -5.16 -12.86 -14.77
N HIS A 34 -4.54 -13.73 -15.54
CA HIS A 34 -3.42 -13.37 -16.38
C HIS A 34 -3.86 -12.39 -17.47
N THR A 35 -3.12 -11.30 -17.67
CA THR A 35 -3.36 -10.38 -18.78
C THR A 35 -2.11 -9.58 -19.11
N VAL A 36 -1.99 -9.13 -20.35
CA VAL A 36 -0.91 -8.25 -20.78
C VAL A 36 -1.44 -6.82 -20.87
N VAL A 37 -0.76 -5.86 -20.25
CA VAL A 37 -1.14 -4.44 -20.29
C VAL A 37 0.01 -3.59 -20.78
N ARG A 38 -0.28 -2.74 -21.77
CA ARG A 38 0.65 -1.69 -22.20
C ARG A 38 0.54 -0.50 -21.27
N ILE A 39 1.62 -0.20 -20.56
CA ILE A 39 1.75 0.91 -19.63
C ILE A 39 2.18 2.15 -20.42
N GLY A 40 1.24 2.82 -21.10
CA GLY A 40 1.52 3.99 -21.92
C GLY A 40 2.69 3.80 -22.88
N ARG A 41 3.70 4.69 -22.81
CA ARG A 41 4.99 4.57 -23.52
C ARG A 41 6.08 3.83 -22.73
N PHE A 42 5.82 3.51 -21.47
CA PHE A 42 6.82 2.94 -20.55
C PHE A 42 7.19 1.50 -20.92
N GLY A 43 6.20 0.71 -21.33
CA GLY A 43 6.45 -0.66 -21.78
C GLY A 43 5.21 -1.54 -21.67
N VAL A 44 5.44 -2.84 -21.76
CA VAL A 44 4.42 -3.87 -21.60
C VAL A 44 4.66 -4.59 -20.28
N LEU A 45 3.62 -4.70 -19.46
CA LEU A 45 3.63 -5.47 -18.23
C LEU A 45 2.82 -6.75 -18.44
N ASP A 46 3.44 -7.87 -18.13
CA ASP A 46 2.76 -9.15 -18.03
C ASP A 46 2.18 -9.31 -16.61
N VAL A 47 0.86 -9.14 -16.50
CA VAL A 47 0.14 -9.15 -15.23
C VAL A 47 -0.26 -10.58 -14.90
N GLN A 48 0.48 -11.18 -13.95
CA GLN A 48 0.24 -12.51 -13.42
C GLN A 48 -0.82 -12.47 -12.30
N PRO A 49 -1.64 -13.53 -12.13
CA PRO A 49 -2.50 -13.65 -10.96
C PRO A 49 -1.69 -13.58 -9.66
N GLY A 50 -2.13 -12.74 -8.72
CA GLY A 50 -1.42 -12.50 -7.47
C GLY A 50 -1.62 -11.09 -6.93
N TRP A 51 -0.61 -10.61 -6.21
CA TRP A 51 -0.68 -9.37 -5.44
C TRP A 51 0.38 -8.39 -5.91
N TYR A 52 -0.06 -7.16 -6.14
CA TYR A 52 0.80 -6.05 -6.54
C TYR A 52 0.82 -4.99 -5.44
N PHE A 53 2.02 -4.46 -5.18
CA PHE A 53 2.28 -3.43 -4.19
C PHE A 53 2.93 -2.26 -4.89
N TYR A 54 2.24 -1.12 -4.92
CA TYR A 54 2.78 0.10 -5.51
C TYR A 54 3.05 1.12 -4.41
N VAL A 55 4.30 1.55 -4.28
CA VAL A 55 4.73 2.60 -3.34
C VAL A 55 4.63 3.95 -4.03
N GLY A 56 4.07 4.94 -3.35
CA GLY A 56 4.01 6.31 -3.87
C GLY A 56 4.01 7.35 -2.75
N SER A 57 4.37 8.58 -3.11
CA SER A 57 4.21 9.75 -2.27
C SER A 57 3.04 10.63 -2.70
N ALA A 58 2.46 11.35 -1.73
CA ALA A 58 1.30 12.18 -1.93
C ALA A 58 1.53 13.59 -1.38
N ARG A 59 2.32 14.39 -2.10
CA ARG A 59 2.76 15.73 -1.66
C ARG A 59 2.00 16.90 -2.28
N GLY A 60 1.22 16.63 -3.32
CA GLY A 60 0.42 17.63 -4.00
C GLY A 60 -0.82 18.03 -3.19
N PRO A 61 -1.62 18.98 -3.72
CA PRO A 61 -2.88 19.39 -3.12
C PRO A 61 -3.77 18.20 -2.77
N GLY A 62 -4.31 18.20 -1.55
CA GLY A 62 -5.18 17.13 -1.06
C GLY A 62 -4.45 15.87 -0.57
N GLY A 63 -3.12 15.80 -0.68
CA GLY A 63 -2.28 14.80 -0.02
C GLY A 63 -2.65 13.34 -0.32
N VAL A 64 -2.42 12.46 0.65
CA VAL A 64 -2.73 11.03 0.56
C VAL A 64 -4.20 10.80 0.21
N ARG A 65 -5.14 11.57 0.80
CA ARG A 65 -6.56 11.46 0.46
C ARG A 65 -6.81 11.62 -1.05
N ALA A 66 -6.29 12.68 -1.66
CA ALA A 66 -6.49 12.92 -3.09
C ALA A 66 -5.85 11.84 -3.97
N ARG A 67 -4.63 11.40 -3.63
CA ARG A 67 -3.94 10.34 -4.40
C ARG A 67 -4.65 8.99 -4.29
N VAL A 68 -5.11 8.62 -3.10
CA VAL A 68 -5.85 7.38 -2.90
C VAL A 68 -7.20 7.45 -3.61
N ALA A 69 -7.95 8.55 -3.47
CA ALA A 69 -9.22 8.74 -4.16
C ALA A 69 -9.07 8.59 -5.69
N HIS A 70 -8.01 9.18 -6.26
CA HIS A 70 -7.69 9.01 -7.69
C HIS A 70 -7.51 7.54 -8.10
N HIS A 71 -6.96 6.69 -7.24
CA HIS A 71 -6.71 5.27 -7.55
C HIS A 71 -7.84 4.32 -7.15
N GLN A 72 -8.84 4.78 -6.39
CA GLN A 72 -10.00 3.95 -6.03
C GLN A 72 -10.82 3.59 -7.27
N VAL A 73 -11.04 4.55 -8.14
CA VAL A 73 -11.79 4.36 -9.39
C VAL A 73 -10.79 4.29 -10.55
N PRO A 74 -10.74 3.19 -11.30
CA PRO A 74 -9.95 3.13 -12.52
C PRO A 74 -10.40 4.22 -13.51
N THR A 75 -9.44 4.96 -14.06
CA THR A 75 -9.72 5.99 -15.07
C THR A 75 -9.89 5.38 -16.45
N LEU A 76 -10.81 5.94 -17.25
CA LEU A 76 -10.97 5.61 -18.67
C LEU A 76 -9.85 6.22 -19.54
N ARG A 77 -9.12 7.20 -19.00
CA ARG A 77 -8.00 7.88 -19.69
C ARG A 77 -6.76 7.82 -18.79
N PRO A 78 -6.02 6.70 -18.81
CA PRO A 78 -4.83 6.53 -18.00
C PRO A 78 -3.74 7.55 -18.35
N HIS A 79 -3.16 8.19 -17.33
CA HIS A 79 -2.07 9.15 -17.51
C HIS A 79 -0.80 8.70 -16.80
N TRP A 80 -0.91 8.26 -15.54
CA TRP A 80 0.24 7.74 -14.79
C TRP A 80 0.39 6.24 -14.98
N HIS A 81 1.61 5.71 -14.82
CA HIS A 81 1.87 4.27 -14.97
C HIS A 81 0.89 3.40 -14.15
N MET A 82 0.61 3.82 -12.92
CA MET A 82 -0.33 3.13 -12.03
C MET A 82 -1.77 3.12 -12.58
N ASP A 83 -2.20 4.14 -13.31
CA ASP A 83 -3.56 4.19 -13.86
C ASP A 83 -3.82 3.03 -14.83
N TYR A 84 -2.83 2.67 -15.66
CA TYR A 84 -2.91 1.54 -16.58
C TYR A 84 -3.07 0.23 -15.81
N LEU A 85 -2.25 -0.01 -14.79
CA LEU A 85 -2.34 -1.22 -13.97
C LEU A 85 -3.66 -1.30 -13.19
N ARG A 86 -4.23 -0.16 -12.77
CA ARG A 86 -5.53 -0.13 -12.09
C ARG A 86 -6.68 -0.66 -12.94
N THR A 87 -6.59 -0.60 -14.27
CA THR A 87 -7.64 -1.11 -15.17
C THR A 87 -7.81 -2.63 -15.13
N VAL A 88 -6.78 -3.36 -14.71
CA VAL A 88 -6.78 -4.84 -14.68
C VAL A 88 -6.58 -5.43 -13.28
N THR A 89 -6.52 -4.58 -12.26
CA THR A 89 -6.37 -5.00 -10.86
C THR A 89 -7.53 -4.49 -10.01
N ARG A 90 -7.76 -5.09 -8.85
CA ARG A 90 -8.67 -4.56 -7.83
C ARG A 90 -7.86 -3.95 -6.69
N LEU A 91 -8.22 -2.75 -6.23
CA LEU A 91 -7.66 -2.18 -5.01
C LEU A 91 -8.27 -2.87 -3.79
N GLU A 92 -7.43 -3.53 -3.00
CA GLU A 92 -7.85 -4.34 -1.85
C GLU A 92 -7.57 -3.65 -0.51
N ALA A 93 -6.52 -2.85 -0.45
CA ALA A 93 -6.18 -2.05 0.71
C ALA A 93 -5.24 -0.90 0.33
N VAL A 94 -5.15 0.06 1.23
CA VAL A 94 -4.11 1.08 1.22
C VAL A 94 -3.41 1.05 2.58
N TRP A 95 -2.10 1.03 2.57
CA TRP A 95 -1.28 1.30 3.75
C TRP A 95 -0.67 2.68 3.59
N TYR A 96 -0.67 3.50 4.63
CA TYR A 96 -0.19 4.87 4.51
C TYR A 96 0.31 5.39 5.84
N ILE A 97 1.09 6.46 5.77
CA ILE A 97 1.44 7.33 6.88
C ILE A 97 1.21 8.78 6.48
N TYR A 98 0.89 9.62 7.46
CA TYR A 98 0.98 11.06 7.29
C TYR A 98 2.32 11.54 7.84
N ASP A 99 3.12 12.10 6.96
CA ASP A 99 4.44 12.64 7.29
C ASP A 99 4.87 13.59 6.17
N SER A 100 5.63 14.62 6.52
CA SER A 100 6.31 15.47 5.54
C SER A 100 7.60 14.82 5.02
N VAL A 101 8.17 13.86 5.77
CA VAL A 101 9.37 13.10 5.38
C VAL A 101 9.05 12.13 4.24
N HIS A 102 10.03 11.90 3.35
CA HIS A 102 9.89 11.04 2.18
C HIS A 102 10.33 9.62 2.47
N TRP A 103 9.37 8.80 2.87
CA TRP A 103 9.61 7.40 3.17
C TRP A 103 9.43 6.48 1.94
N GLU A 104 9.10 7.05 0.77
CA GLU A 104 8.83 6.28 -0.46
C GLU A 104 10.00 5.37 -0.86
N HIS A 105 11.23 5.88 -0.89
CA HIS A 105 12.41 5.07 -1.23
C HIS A 105 12.70 4.00 -0.18
N VAL A 106 12.56 4.32 1.10
CA VAL A 106 12.75 3.37 2.21
C VAL A 106 11.73 2.25 2.12
N TRP A 107 10.47 2.57 1.84
CA TRP A 107 9.40 1.59 1.70
C TRP A 107 9.56 0.71 0.46
N ALA A 108 10.03 1.30 -0.64
CA ALA A 108 10.40 0.57 -1.85
C ALA A 108 11.53 -0.42 -1.55
N GLU A 109 12.59 0.02 -0.86
CA GLU A 109 13.69 -0.87 -0.46
C GLU A 109 13.23 -2.04 0.42
N VAL A 110 12.43 -1.78 1.46
CA VAL A 110 11.88 -2.82 2.34
C VAL A 110 11.07 -3.85 1.54
N LEU A 111 10.23 -3.41 0.61
CA LEU A 111 9.45 -4.32 -0.24
C LEU A 111 10.34 -5.09 -1.22
N GLY A 112 11.35 -4.44 -1.79
CA GLY A 112 12.28 -5.06 -2.74
C GLY A 112 13.14 -6.16 -2.12
N GLN A 113 13.40 -6.08 -0.82
CA GLN A 113 14.13 -7.10 -0.05
C GLN A 113 13.22 -8.16 0.57
N TRP A 114 11.90 -8.04 0.42
CA TRP A 114 10.96 -8.94 1.08
C TRP A 114 10.97 -10.34 0.44
N PRO A 115 11.05 -11.43 1.25
CA PRO A 115 11.07 -12.79 0.72
C PRO A 115 9.83 -13.13 -0.13
N GLY A 116 10.07 -13.58 -1.37
CA GLY A 116 9.01 -13.96 -2.31
C GLY A 116 8.34 -12.76 -3.01
N VAL A 117 8.90 -11.56 -2.88
CA VAL A 117 8.55 -10.39 -3.68
C VAL A 117 9.51 -10.26 -4.85
N SER A 118 9.01 -9.85 -6.01
CA SER A 118 9.81 -9.55 -7.21
C SER A 118 9.42 -8.21 -7.82
N VAL A 119 10.26 -7.73 -8.74
CA VAL A 119 9.98 -6.53 -9.56
C VAL A 119 9.38 -6.99 -10.90
N PRO A 120 8.07 -6.78 -11.13
CA PRO A 120 7.41 -7.25 -12.35
C PRO A 120 7.70 -6.36 -13.57
N LEU A 121 8.04 -5.09 -13.35
CA LEU A 121 8.51 -4.18 -14.40
C LEU A 121 9.55 -3.20 -13.81
N PRO A 122 10.83 -3.32 -14.21
CA PRO A 122 11.87 -2.39 -13.79
C PRO A 122 11.54 -0.94 -14.15
N GLY A 123 11.90 0.00 -13.27
CA GLY A 123 11.71 1.44 -13.41
C GLY A 123 10.27 1.93 -13.22
N PHE A 124 9.30 1.04 -12.96
CA PHE A 124 7.89 1.43 -12.84
C PHE A 124 7.70 2.40 -11.68
N GLY A 125 7.32 3.64 -12.00
CA GLY A 125 7.09 4.67 -10.98
C GLY A 125 8.37 5.22 -10.33
N ALA A 126 9.53 4.89 -10.88
CA ALA A 126 10.85 5.33 -10.41
C ALA A 126 11.55 6.24 -11.44
N SER A 127 10.79 7.09 -12.13
CA SER A 127 11.32 7.91 -13.24
C SER A 127 12.21 9.07 -12.78
N ASP A 128 12.08 9.48 -11.52
CA ASP A 128 12.79 10.59 -10.88
C ASP A 128 13.71 10.12 -9.74
N CYS A 129 13.95 8.81 -9.60
CA CYS A 129 14.80 8.24 -8.57
C CYS A 129 15.62 7.05 -9.09
N ALA A 130 16.56 6.57 -8.26
CA ALA A 130 17.41 5.42 -8.57
C ALA A 130 16.82 4.07 -8.10
N CYS A 131 15.58 4.05 -7.61
CA CYS A 131 14.96 2.81 -7.16
C CYS A 131 14.78 1.85 -8.34
N PRO A 132 15.03 0.53 -8.17
CA PRO A 132 14.84 -0.44 -9.24
C PRO A 132 13.41 -0.46 -9.79
N SER A 133 12.42 -0.19 -8.95
CA SER A 133 11.00 -0.01 -9.28
C SER A 133 10.27 0.46 -8.03
N HIS A 134 9.09 1.05 -8.15
CA HIS A 134 8.15 1.26 -7.04
C HIS A 134 6.95 0.29 -7.13
N LEU A 135 6.94 -0.60 -8.12
CA LEU A 135 5.96 -1.66 -8.26
C LEU A 135 6.60 -3.01 -7.93
N TYR A 136 5.90 -3.78 -7.11
CA TYR A 136 6.33 -5.08 -6.63
C TYR A 136 5.22 -6.11 -6.79
N PHE A 137 5.60 -7.37 -7.01
CA PHE A 137 4.69 -8.50 -7.17
C PHE A 137 4.99 -9.60 -6.14
N ALA A 138 3.95 -10.24 -5.64
CA ALA A 138 4.07 -11.51 -4.93
C ALA A 138 2.89 -12.45 -5.28
N PRO A 139 3.13 -13.76 -5.36
CA PRO A 139 2.07 -14.73 -5.63
C PRO A 139 1.05 -14.84 -4.47
N ARG A 140 1.44 -14.43 -3.25
CA ARG A 140 0.58 -14.42 -2.06
C ARG A 140 0.55 -13.03 -1.44
N ARG A 141 -0.57 -12.71 -0.78
CA ARG A 141 -0.71 -11.44 -0.06
C ARG A 141 0.28 -11.38 1.10
N LEU A 142 1.04 -10.29 1.19
CA LEU A 142 1.88 -10.02 2.35
C LEU A 142 1.01 -9.82 3.60
N ALA A 143 1.45 -10.38 4.72
CA ALA A 143 0.76 -10.20 5.99
C ALA A 143 0.91 -8.76 6.49
N GLY A 144 -0.21 -8.02 6.54
CA GLY A 144 -0.21 -6.59 6.89
C GLY A 144 0.45 -6.26 8.25
N ARG A 145 0.49 -7.21 9.20
CA ARG A 145 1.20 -7.04 10.49
C ARG A 145 2.72 -7.09 10.32
N ALA A 146 3.23 -7.99 9.48
CA ALA A 146 4.65 -8.23 9.32
C ALA A 146 5.28 -7.09 8.51
N ILE A 147 4.65 -6.71 7.39
CA ILE A 147 5.14 -5.58 6.60
C ILE A 147 5.10 -4.28 7.39
N ARG A 148 4.06 -4.06 8.21
CA ARG A 148 3.99 -2.88 9.09
C ARG A 148 5.16 -2.86 10.06
N HIS A 149 5.47 -3.99 10.68
CA HIS A 149 6.60 -4.10 11.59
C HIS A 149 7.89 -3.69 10.89
N GLU A 150 8.20 -4.25 9.72
CA GLU A 150 9.42 -3.91 8.98
C GLU A 150 9.46 -2.45 8.54
N LEU A 151 8.35 -1.92 7.99
CA LEU A 151 8.26 -0.51 7.60
C LEU A 151 8.48 0.42 8.79
N GLN A 152 7.96 0.10 9.98
CA GLN A 152 8.18 0.91 11.18
C GLN A 152 9.63 0.86 11.66
N HIS A 153 10.28 -0.31 11.60
CA HIS A 153 11.69 -0.44 11.97
C HIS A 153 12.62 0.32 11.02
N ALA A 154 12.28 0.37 9.72
CA ALA A 154 13.03 1.09 8.71
C ALA A 154 12.87 2.63 8.78
N MET A 155 11.98 3.14 9.64
CA MET A 155 11.73 4.58 9.83
C MET A 155 12.17 5.06 11.24
N PRO A 156 13.48 5.05 11.56
CA PRO A 156 13.97 5.31 12.92
C PRO A 156 13.67 6.73 13.43
N SER A 157 13.46 7.69 12.52
CA SER A 157 13.12 9.08 12.85
C SER A 157 11.61 9.32 13.01
N TYR A 158 10.76 8.32 12.75
CA TYR A 158 9.31 8.46 12.84
C TYR A 158 8.86 8.37 14.31
N ILE A 159 8.53 9.51 14.90
CA ILE A 159 8.03 9.62 16.28
C ILE A 159 6.51 9.38 16.31
N GLY A 160 6.06 8.22 15.82
CA GLY A 160 4.68 7.78 16.00
C GLY A 160 4.55 6.90 17.24
N GLU A 161 3.71 7.28 18.21
CA GLU A 161 3.43 6.48 19.41
C GLU A 161 3.07 5.02 19.03
N THR A 162 3.92 4.08 19.45
CA THR A 162 3.72 2.64 19.30
C THR A 162 2.71 2.14 20.33
N ALA A 163 1.41 2.21 20.00
CA ALA A 163 0.38 1.56 20.81
C ALA A 163 0.31 0.06 20.49
N ALA A 164 1.07 -0.75 21.24
CA ALA A 164 0.81 -2.17 21.38
C ALA A 164 -0.37 -2.38 22.34
N ARG A 165 -1.47 -2.98 21.85
CA ARG A 165 -2.41 -3.67 22.74
C ARG A 165 -2.71 -5.06 22.20
N SER A 166 -2.05 -6.02 22.83
CA SER A 166 -2.35 -7.44 22.84
C SER A 166 -3.77 -7.65 23.38
N GLY A 167 -4.70 -8.03 22.50
CA GLY A 167 -6.02 -8.52 22.87
C GLY A 167 -6.16 -9.97 22.43
N CYS A 168 -5.48 -10.88 23.14
CA CYS A 168 -5.76 -12.31 23.04
C CYS A 168 -7.16 -12.55 23.60
N SER A 169 -8.17 -12.57 22.73
CA SER A 169 -9.50 -13.07 23.06
C SER A 169 -9.41 -14.59 23.22
N ARG A 170 -9.33 -15.08 24.45
CA ARG A 170 -9.72 -16.46 24.73
C ARG A 170 -11.22 -16.58 24.48
N ALA A 171 -11.57 -17.29 23.42
CA ALA A 171 -12.89 -17.85 23.26
C ALA A 171 -13.01 -19.15 24.07
N HIS A 172 -14.21 -19.35 24.61
CA HIS A 172 -14.87 -20.62 24.98
C HIS A 172 -14.60 -21.22 26.36
N ALA A 173 -15.66 -21.23 27.18
CA ALA A 173 -16.21 -22.47 27.75
C ALA A 173 -17.67 -22.26 28.22
N THR A 174 -18.59 -22.79 27.42
CA THR A 174 -19.75 -23.63 27.78
C THR A 174 -20.74 -23.20 28.87
N ARG A 175 -21.99 -22.98 28.43
CA ARG A 175 -23.23 -23.13 29.21
C ARG A 175 -23.58 -24.62 29.31
N PRO A 176 -24.15 -25.07 30.43
CA PRO A 176 -25.38 -25.85 30.33
C PRO A 176 -26.48 -25.34 31.26
N GLN A 177 -27.72 -25.50 30.79
CA GLN A 177 -28.94 -25.37 31.58
C GLN A 177 -29.17 -26.66 32.39
N LYS A 178 -29.79 -26.51 33.57
CA LYS A 178 -31.03 -27.17 34.05
C LYS A 178 -30.98 -27.39 35.57
N GLY A 179 -32.10 -27.08 36.21
CA GLY A 179 -32.36 -27.11 37.65
C GLY A 179 -33.43 -26.08 37.94
#